data_AF-A0A820N364-F1
#
_entry.id   AF-A0A820N364-F1
#
_cell.length_a   1.000
_cell.length_b   1.000
_cell.length_c   1.000
_cell.angle_alpha   90.00
_cell.angle_beta   90.00
_cell.angle_gamma   90.00
#
_symmetry.space_group_name_H-M   'P 1'
#
loop_
_entity.id
_entity.type
_entity.pdbx_description
1 polymer ?
#
loop_
_entity_poly.entity_id
_entity_poly.type
_entity_poly.pdbx_seq_one_letter_code
_entity_poly.pdbx_strand_id
1 'polypeptide(L)'
;MSEKREYWKNEMEMDESRSCVEPLILAEQDRIVLRQYRANRDEETKLMKDVPDWEVGTWFGEKVFKSRTYFPDRPHVLDYYGLARPSTQRLDINASQWQI
;
A
#
# COMPACT_ATOMS: atom_id res chain seq x y z
N MET A 1 24.62 22.45 33.21
CA MET A 1 23.36 21.84 32.73
C MET A 1 23.74 20.55 32.03
N SER A 2 23.15 19.41 32.41
CA SER A 2 23.61 18.07 31.99
C SER A 2 23.42 17.84 30.49
N GLU A 3 24.47 17.47 29.75
CA GLU A 3 24.49 17.15 28.30
C GLU A 3 23.35 16.20 27.90
N LYS A 4 23.03 15.24 28.77
CA LYS A 4 21.93 14.28 28.59
C LYS A 4 20.57 14.98 28.41
N ARG A 5 20.34 16.10 29.09
CA ARG A 5 19.09 16.85 28.98
C ARG A 5 18.95 17.54 27.62
N GLU A 6 20.03 18.04 27.06
CA GLU A 6 20.01 18.68 25.73
C GLU A 6 19.79 17.64 24.63
N TYR A 7 20.44 16.48 24.73
CA TYR A 7 20.19 15.35 23.82
C TYR A 7 18.70 14.96 23.79
N TRP A 8 18.08 14.73 24.96
CA TRP A 8 16.66 14.36 25.02
C TRP A 8 15.73 15.45 24.50
N LYS A 9 16.08 16.73 24.66
CA LYS A 9 15.29 17.82 24.09
C LYS A 9 15.29 17.77 22.56
N ASN A 10 16.44 17.55 21.95
CA ASN A 10 16.56 17.48 20.50
C ASN A 10 15.83 16.25 19.93
N GLU A 11 15.91 15.09 20.60
CA GLU A 11 15.15 13.90 20.20
C GLU A 11 13.64 14.14 20.30
N MET A 12 13.15 14.77 21.37
CA MET A 12 11.73 15.13 21.51
C MET A 12 11.28 16.08 20.39
N GLU A 13 12.08 17.10 20.06
CA GLU A 13 11.76 18.03 18.96
C GLU A 13 11.68 17.31 17.60
N MET A 14 12.58 16.36 17.34
CA MET A 14 12.56 15.55 16.12
C MET A 14 11.35 14.62 16.06
N ASP A 15 10.99 13.99 17.17
CA ASP A 15 9.84 13.09 17.23
C ASP A 15 8.52 13.85 17.11
N GLU A 16 8.36 14.99 17.79
CA GLU A 16 7.19 15.86 17.63
C GLU A 16 7.06 16.37 16.18
N SER A 17 8.19 16.71 15.55
CA SER A 17 8.22 17.10 14.14
C SER A 17 7.77 15.97 13.22
N ARG A 18 8.18 14.72 13.49
CA ARG A 18 7.73 13.54 12.74
C ARG A 18 6.25 13.28 12.92
N SER A 19 5.75 13.29 14.17
CA SER A 19 4.34 13.08 14.47
C SER A 19 3.42 14.14 13.83
N CYS A 20 3.90 15.37 13.69
CA CYS A 20 3.16 16.43 13.00
C CYS A 20 3.02 16.17 11.49
N VAL A 21 4.06 15.61 10.85
CA VAL A 21 4.09 15.37 9.39
C VAL A 21 3.50 14.01 9.01
N GLU A 22 3.58 13.01 9.89
CA GLU A 22 3.04 11.66 9.70
C GLU A 22 1.62 11.60 9.11
N PRO A 23 0.61 12.36 9.61
CA PRO A 23 -0.74 12.29 9.05
C PRO A 23 -0.81 12.78 7.59
N LEU A 24 0.04 13.71 7.17
CA LEU A 24 0.11 14.15 5.78
C LEU A 24 0.71 13.07 4.89
N ILE A 25 1.80 12.44 5.35
CA ILE A 25 2.44 11.34 4.61
C ILE A 25 1.48 10.17 4.48
N LEU A 26 0.77 9.80 5.54
CA LEU A 26 -0.21 8.72 5.52
C LEU A 26 -1.34 9.02 4.52
N ALA A 27 -1.87 10.24 4.53
CA ALA A 27 -2.89 10.66 3.58
C ALA A 27 -2.40 10.60 2.12
N GLU A 28 -1.16 10.97 1.84
CA GLU A 28 -0.57 10.85 0.50
C GLU A 28 -0.38 9.38 0.08
N GLN A 29 0.07 8.53 1.00
CA GLN A 29 0.18 7.08 0.76
C GLN A 29 -1.18 6.47 0.42
N ASP A 30 -2.22 6.77 1.20
CA ASP A 30 -3.59 6.30 0.95
C ASP A 30 -4.10 6.74 -0.43
N ARG A 31 -3.87 8.00 -0.80
CA ARG A 31 -4.24 8.54 -2.12
C ARG A 31 -3.55 7.81 -3.26
N ILE A 32 -2.27 7.50 -3.11
CA ILE A 32 -1.48 6.78 -4.11
C ILE A 32 -2.02 5.36 -4.30
N VAL A 33 -2.24 4.65 -3.19
CA VAL A 33 -2.77 3.28 -3.17
C VAL A 33 -4.14 3.20 -3.84
N LEU A 34 -5.07 4.07 -3.43
CA LEU A 34 -6.44 4.08 -3.99
C LEU A 34 -6.45 4.45 -5.48
N ARG A 35 -5.57 5.35 -5.92
CA ARG A 35 -5.44 5.72 -7.33
C ARG A 35 -4.95 4.55 -8.18
N GLN A 36 -3.97 3.81 -7.69
CA GLN A 36 -3.47 2.62 -8.38
C GLN A 36 -4.53 1.52 -8.44
N TYR A 37 -5.26 1.26 -7.35
CA TYR A 37 -6.34 0.27 -7.36
C TYR A 37 -7.45 0.64 -8.34
N ARG A 38 -7.75 1.93 -8.49
CA ARG A 38 -8.72 2.37 -9.49
C ARG A 38 -8.23 2.06 -10.91
N ALA A 39 -6.98 2.38 -11.22
CA ALA A 39 -6.38 2.06 -12.51
C ALA A 39 -6.34 0.54 -12.77
N ASN A 40 -5.95 -0.26 -11.77
CA ASN A 40 -5.91 -1.71 -11.87
C ASN A 40 -7.29 -2.29 -12.18
N ARG A 41 -8.35 -1.77 -11.55
CA ARG A 41 -9.73 -2.19 -11.80
C ARG A 41 -10.20 -1.84 -13.23
N ASP A 42 -9.84 -0.65 -13.70
CA ASP A 42 -10.19 -0.22 -15.06
C ASP A 42 -9.47 -1.08 -16.13
N GLU A 43 -8.23 -1.51 -15.88
CA GLU A 43 -7.50 -2.45 -16.74
C GLU A 43 -7.99 -3.89 -16.63
N GLU A 44 -8.33 -4.37 -15.42
CA GLU A 44 -8.94 -5.68 -15.20
C GLU A 44 -10.24 -5.83 -16.01
N THR A 45 -11.06 -4.77 -16.03
CA THR A 45 -12.30 -4.73 -16.83
C THR A 45 -12.03 -4.93 -18.33
N LYS A 46 -10.92 -4.39 -18.84
CA LYS A 46 -10.54 -4.55 -20.25
C LYS A 46 -9.96 -5.94 -20.54
N LEU A 47 -9.15 -6.45 -19.61
CA LEU A 47 -8.43 -7.72 -19.77
C LEU A 47 -9.36 -8.94 -19.60
N MET A 48 -10.28 -8.88 -18.65
CA MET A 48 -11.12 -10.03 -18.25
C MET A 48 -12.50 -10.09 -18.92
N LYS A 49 -12.76 -9.20 -19.89
CA LYS A 49 -14.05 -9.10 -20.59
C LYS A 49 -14.49 -10.40 -21.29
N ASP A 50 -13.53 -11.23 -21.71
CA ASP A 50 -13.79 -12.43 -22.52
C ASP A 50 -13.83 -13.70 -21.66
N VAL A 51 -13.62 -13.59 -20.34
CA VAL A 51 -13.61 -14.74 -19.42
C VAL A 51 -15.04 -14.99 -18.91
N PRO A 52 -15.60 -16.20 -19.06
CA PRO A 52 -16.93 -16.51 -18.55
C PRO A 52 -16.94 -16.43 -17.01
N ASP A 53 -18.04 -15.93 -16.46
CA ASP A 53 -18.30 -15.82 -15.02
C ASP A 53 -17.29 -14.95 -14.23
N TRP A 54 -16.55 -14.06 -14.92
CA TRP A 54 -15.68 -13.10 -14.27
C TRP A 54 -16.40 -11.79 -13.92
N GLU A 55 -16.56 -11.52 -12.63
CA GLU A 55 -16.99 -10.21 -12.13
C GLU A 55 -15.78 -9.43 -11.61
N VAL A 56 -15.53 -8.23 -12.18
CA VAL A 56 -14.39 -7.37 -11.85
C VAL A 56 -14.33 -7.06 -10.35
N GLY A 57 -13.19 -7.35 -9.73
CA GLY A 57 -12.96 -7.16 -8.29
C GLY A 57 -13.53 -8.27 -7.40
N THR A 58 -13.91 -9.40 -7.98
CA THR A 58 -14.22 -10.65 -7.27
C THR A 58 -13.35 -11.77 -7.79
N TRP A 59 -13.26 -12.85 -7.02
CA TRP A 59 -12.69 -14.10 -7.47
C TRP A 59 -13.82 -15.01 -7.95
N PHE A 60 -14.07 -15.07 -9.26
CA PHE A 60 -15.14 -15.88 -9.86
C PHE A 60 -16.51 -15.73 -9.16
N GLY A 61 -16.93 -14.48 -8.90
CA GLY A 61 -18.20 -14.17 -8.25
C GLY A 61 -18.17 -14.20 -6.72
N GLU A 62 -17.07 -14.66 -6.10
CA GLU A 62 -16.90 -14.64 -4.64
C GLU A 62 -15.95 -13.53 -4.19
N LYS A 63 -16.29 -12.87 -3.07
CA LYS A 63 -15.37 -11.92 -2.42
C LYS A 63 -14.29 -12.71 -1.69
N VAL A 64 -13.03 -12.41 -1.99
CA VAL A 64 -11.85 -13.00 -1.32
C VAL A 64 -11.93 -12.82 0.21
N PHE A 65 -12.35 -11.63 0.65
CA PHE A 65 -12.55 -11.34 2.07
C PHE A 65 -14.02 -11.50 2.47
N LYS A 66 -14.27 -12.42 3.41
CA LYS A 66 -15.63 -12.73 3.91
C LYS A 66 -16.16 -11.69 4.90
N SER A 67 -15.27 -11.01 5.62
CA SER A 67 -15.66 -9.98 6.59
C SER A 67 -15.26 -8.60 6.11
N ARG A 68 -16.04 -7.60 6.49
CA ARG A 68 -15.74 -6.18 6.19
C ARG A 68 -14.60 -5.62 7.05
N THR A 69 -14.26 -6.31 8.13
CA THR A 69 -13.23 -5.91 9.11
C THR A 69 -11.83 -6.34 8.67
N TYR A 70 -11.71 -7.36 7.82
CA TYR A 70 -10.42 -7.84 7.35
C TYR A 70 -10.03 -7.14 6.04
N PHE A 71 -9.86 -5.82 6.11
CA PHE A 71 -9.02 -5.13 5.13
C PHE A 71 -7.64 -5.01 5.77
N PRO A 72 -6.58 -5.60 5.20
CA PRO A 72 -5.26 -5.45 5.78
C PRO A 72 -4.89 -3.97 5.81
N ASP A 73 -4.36 -3.49 6.93
CA ASP A 73 -3.93 -2.09 7.11
C ASP A 73 -2.92 -1.65 6.05
N ARG A 74 -2.29 -2.62 5.37
CA ARG A 74 -1.38 -2.37 4.24
C ARG A 74 -1.84 -3.14 3.00
N PRO A 75 -1.81 -2.49 1.82
CA PRO A 75 -2.04 -3.17 0.56
C PRO A 75 -1.03 -4.30 0.38
N HIS A 76 -1.49 -5.47 -0.06
CA HIS A 76 -0.57 -6.53 -0.43
C HIS A 76 0.28 -6.07 -1.63
N VAL A 77 1.59 -6.31 -1.56
CA VAL A 77 2.57 -5.77 -2.51
C VAL A 77 2.20 -6.15 -3.95
N LEU A 78 1.80 -7.41 -4.18
CA LEU A 78 1.43 -7.86 -5.53
C LEU A 78 0.13 -7.22 -6.05
N ASP A 79 -0.81 -6.89 -5.17
CA ASP A 79 -2.09 -6.30 -5.58
C ASP A 79 -1.90 -4.85 -6.07
N TYR A 80 -0.90 -4.17 -5.50
CA TYR A 80 -0.51 -2.83 -5.90
C TYR A 80 0.40 -2.84 -7.16
N TYR A 81 1.42 -3.71 -7.19
CA TYR A 81 2.43 -3.71 -8.26
C TYR A 81 2.11 -4.59 -9.48
N GLY A 82 1.09 -5.46 -9.43
CA GLY A 82 0.79 -6.42 -10.49
C GLY A 82 0.57 -5.80 -11.88
N LEU A 83 0.05 -4.57 -11.94
CA LEU A 83 -0.13 -3.78 -13.16
C LEU A 83 0.69 -2.48 -13.16
N ALA A 84 1.59 -2.30 -12.20
CA ALA A 84 2.45 -1.14 -12.15
C ALA A 84 3.46 -1.14 -13.31
N ARG A 85 4.10 0.01 -13.55
CA ARG A 85 5.09 0.14 -14.63
C ARG A 85 6.25 -0.86 -14.43
N PRO A 86 6.89 -1.34 -15.51
CA PRO A 86 7.98 -2.32 -15.41
C PRO A 86 9.17 -1.86 -14.54
N SER A 87 9.43 -0.54 -14.46
CA SER A 87 10.49 -0.01 -13.59
C SER A 87 10.17 -0.14 -12.10
N THR A 88 8.90 -0.14 -11.72
CA THR A 88 8.42 -0.35 -10.35
C THR A 88 8.33 -1.83 -9.97
N GLN A 89 8.07 -2.73 -10.93
CA GLN A 89 7.97 -4.20 -10.75
C GLN A 89 9.32 -4.94 -10.60
N ARG A 90 10.46 -4.23 -10.65
CA ARG A 90 11.79 -4.86 -10.50
C ARG A 90 12.32 -4.78 -9.07
N LEU A 91 11.80 -3.84 -8.27
CA LEU A 91 12.30 -3.57 -6.92
C LEU A 91 11.73 -4.55 -5.87
N ASP A 92 10.58 -5.14 -6.15
CA ASP A 92 9.78 -6.00 -5.27
C ASP A 92 10.15 -7.50 -5.35
N ILE A 93 10.46 -8.04 -6.54
CA ILE A 93 10.90 -9.45 -6.71
C ILE A 93 12.11 -9.76 -5.81
N ASN A 94 13.00 -8.78 -5.61
CA ASN A 94 14.15 -8.93 -4.75
C ASN A 94 13.82 -8.69 -3.27
N ALA A 95 12.86 -7.83 -2.93
CA ALA A 95 12.51 -7.52 -1.53
C ALA A 95 11.77 -8.69 -0.85
N SER A 96 10.93 -9.43 -1.58
CA SER A 96 10.25 -10.64 -1.07
C SER A 96 11.20 -11.83 -0.86
N GLN A 97 12.39 -11.81 -1.47
CA GLN A 97 13.41 -12.84 -1.28
C GLN A 97 14.17 -12.72 0.04
N TRP A 98 14.02 -11.60 0.77
CA TRP A 98 14.68 -11.36 2.06
C TRP A 98 13.80 -11.68 3.28
N GLN A 99 12.66 -12.33 3.10
CA GLN A 99 11.83 -12.87 4.18
C GLN A 99 11.84 -14.41 4.17
N ILE A 100 13.02 -14.98 4.42
CA ILE A 100 13.22 -16.35 4.98
C ILE A 100 14.29 -16.23 6.05
#